data_AF-A0A957JT57-F1
#
_entry.id   AF-A0A957JT57-F1
#
_cell.length_a   1.000
_cell.length_b   1.000
_cell.length_c   1.000
_cell.angle_alpha   90.00
_cell.angle_beta   90.00
_cell.angle_gamma   90.00
#
_symmetry.space_group_name_H-M   'P 1'
#
loop_
_entity.id
_entity.type
_entity.pdbx_description
1 polymer ?
#
loop_
_entity_poly.entity_id
_entity_poly.type
_entity_poly.pdbx_seq_one_letter_code
_entity_poly.pdbx_strand_id
1 'polypeptide(L)'
;YAVPEFIQFPNDDLIEGRRILVVDDVWTKGRNSVTVANRIDAAGGIPETCVLHYKPATSLYPGKTPTYYAAVTDAYIIYPWELDRGPEMLGVWN
;
A
#
# COMPACT_ATOMS: atom_id res chain seq x y z
N TYR A 1 -1.86 -11.89 -14.43
CA TYR A 1 -1.36 -11.19 -13.22
C TYR A 1 -2.06 -11.79 -12.01
N ALA A 2 -1.32 -12.08 -10.94
CA ALA A 2 -1.89 -12.64 -9.70
C ALA A 2 -2.58 -11.54 -8.88
N VAL A 3 -3.69 -11.90 -8.24
CA VAL A 3 -4.39 -11.06 -7.25
C VAL A 3 -3.62 -11.14 -5.93
N PRO A 4 -3.43 -10.02 -5.18
CA PRO A 4 -2.79 -10.09 -3.87
C PRO A 4 -3.52 -11.06 -2.94
N GLU A 5 -2.77 -11.90 -2.24
CA GLU A 5 -3.29 -12.79 -1.21
C GLU A 5 -3.13 -12.15 0.17
N PHE A 6 -4.16 -12.25 1.00
CA PHE A 6 -4.09 -11.78 2.38
C PHE A 6 -3.57 -12.90 3.27
N ILE A 7 -2.35 -12.76 3.80
CA ILE A 7 -1.81 -13.70 4.80
C ILE A 7 -2.65 -13.65 6.08
N GLN A 8 -3.03 -12.44 6.48
CA GLN A 8 -3.94 -12.17 7.59
C GLN A 8 -4.81 -10.97 7.26
N PHE A 9 -6.03 -10.96 7.77
CA PHE A 9 -6.94 -9.83 7.70
C PHE A 9 -7.86 -9.83 8.92
N PRO A 10 -8.21 -8.67 9.51
CA PRO A 10 -9.15 -8.63 10.62
C PRO A 10 -10.52 -9.18 10.22
N ASN A 11 -11.25 -9.77 11.18
CA ASN A 11 -12.65 -10.13 10.99
C ASN A 11 -13.50 -8.88 10.74
N ASP A 12 -14.59 -9.03 9.98
CA ASP A 12 -15.42 -7.90 9.54
C ASP A 12 -16.03 -7.11 10.73
N ASP A 13 -16.39 -7.78 11.83
CA ASP A 13 -16.89 -7.13 13.07
C ASP A 13 -15.89 -6.14 13.70
N LEU A 14 -14.60 -6.27 13.40
CA LEU A 14 -13.56 -5.34 13.86
C LEU A 14 -13.41 -4.14 12.92
N ILE A 15 -14.05 -4.16 11.75
CA ILE A 15 -13.91 -3.19 10.67
C ILE A 15 -15.18 -2.36 10.49
N GLU A 16 -16.35 -2.99 10.57
CA GLU A 16 -17.64 -2.36 10.27
C GLU A 16 -17.85 -1.03 11.01
N GLY A 17 -18.21 0.02 10.27
CA GLY A 17 -18.49 1.35 10.80
C GLY A 17 -17.27 2.13 11.31
N ARG A 18 -16.05 1.60 11.13
CA ARG A 18 -14.82 2.24 11.60
C ARG A 18 -14.04 2.91 10.47
N ARG A 19 -13.38 4.02 10.80
CA ARG A 19 -12.33 4.61 9.96
C ARG A 19 -11.05 3.81 10.15
N ILE A 20 -10.50 3.28 9.07
CA ILE A 20 -9.31 2.44 9.09
C ILE A 20 -8.21 3.09 8.27
N LEU A 21 -7.05 3.33 8.91
CA LEU A 21 -5.87 3.83 8.23
C LEU A 21 -4.99 2.66 7.77
N VAL A 22 -4.89 2.49 6.47
CA VAL A 22 -3.95 1.56 5.82
C VAL A 22 -2.62 2.27 5.65
N VAL A 23 -1.58 1.76 6.30
CA VAL A 23 -0.23 2.34 6.26
C VAL A 23 0.69 1.43 5.46
N ASP A 24 1.42 2.00 4.51
CA ASP A 24 2.45 1.33 3.73
C ASP A 24 3.65 2.26 3.52
N ASP A 25 4.78 1.76 3.04
CA ASP A 25 5.96 2.59 2.83
C ASP A 25 5.90 3.37 1.50
N VAL A 26 5.54 2.70 0.40
CA VAL A 26 5.51 3.30 -0.95
C VAL A 26 4.27 2.92 -1.75
N TRP A 27 3.64 3.90 -2.39
CA TRP A 27 2.70 3.64 -3.48
C TRP A 27 3.43 3.72 -4.82
N THR A 28 3.75 2.55 -5.39
CA THR A 28 4.24 2.40 -6.78
C THR A 28 3.07 2.11 -7.73
N LYS A 29 2.78 0.82 -7.98
CA LYS A 29 1.67 0.36 -8.83
C LYS A 29 0.30 0.55 -8.18
N GLY A 30 0.25 0.68 -6.86
CA GLY A 30 -0.98 0.90 -6.07
C GLY A 30 -1.85 -0.34 -5.83
N ARG A 31 -1.45 -1.52 -6.31
CA ARG A 31 -2.29 -2.74 -6.23
C ARG A 31 -2.60 -3.14 -4.79
N ASN A 32 -1.60 -3.20 -3.92
CA ASN A 32 -1.79 -3.62 -2.53
C ASN A 32 -2.73 -2.68 -1.79
N SER A 33 -2.42 -1.38 -1.81
CA SER A 33 -3.22 -0.36 -1.12
C SER A 33 -4.67 -0.33 -1.62
N VAL A 34 -4.91 -0.44 -2.93
CA VAL A 34 -6.27 -0.49 -3.48
C VAL A 34 -6.99 -1.80 -3.11
N THR A 35 -6.31 -2.94 -3.15
CA THR A 35 -6.91 -4.23 -2.77
C THR A 35 -7.29 -4.25 -1.29
N VAL A 36 -6.44 -3.76 -0.40
CA VAL A 36 -6.72 -3.64 1.04
C VAL A 36 -7.88 -2.67 1.28
N ALA A 37 -7.84 -1.47 0.68
CA ALA A 37 -8.90 -0.47 0.85
C ALA A 37 -10.26 -1.01 0.37
N ASN A 38 -10.32 -1.66 -0.79
CA ASN A 38 -11.56 -2.27 -1.28
C ASN A 38 -12.07 -3.39 -0.35
N ARG A 39 -11.18 -4.18 0.28
CA ARG A 39 -11.60 -5.23 1.23
C ARG A 39 -12.16 -4.65 2.54
N ILE A 40 -11.62 -3.51 2.98
CA ILE A 40 -12.15 -2.75 4.14
C ILE A 40 -13.51 -2.16 3.81
N ASP A 41 -13.64 -1.50 2.66
CA ASP A 41 -14.90 -0.92 2.18
C ASP A 41 -16.00 -1.99 2.05
N ALA A 42 -15.65 -3.15 1.48
CA ALA A 42 -16.57 -4.28 1.37
C ALA A 42 -17.02 -4.87 2.73
N ALA A 43 -16.26 -4.65 3.80
CA ALA A 43 -16.64 -5.01 5.18
C ALA A 43 -17.41 -3.89 5.90
N GLY A 44 -17.81 -2.82 5.21
CA GLY A 44 -18.50 -1.69 5.81
C GLY A 44 -17.59 -0.73 6.59
N GLY A 45 -16.27 -0.84 6.43
CA GLY A 45 -15.30 0.12 6.97
C GLY A 45 -15.11 1.34 6.06
N ILE A 46 -14.42 2.36 6.56
CA ILE A 46 -14.10 3.59 5.83
C ILE A 46 -12.58 3.66 5.67
N PRO A 47 -12.02 3.21 4.53
CA PRO A 47 -10.57 3.15 4.35
C PRO A 47 -9.96 4.52 4.02
N GLU A 48 -8.85 4.83 4.68
CA GLU A 48 -7.91 5.88 4.29
C GLU A 48 -6.54 5.24 4.06
N THR A 49 -5.74 5.78 3.14
CA THR A 49 -4.42 5.23 2.80
C THR A 49 -3.33 6.24 3.08
N CYS A 50 -2.24 5.80 3.71
CA CYS A 50 -1.09 6.63 4.07
C CYS A 50 0.19 5.94 3.63
N VAL A 51 1.02 6.67 2.87
CA VAL A 51 2.34 6.20 2.45
C VAL A 51 3.43 7.21 2.75
N LEU A 52 4.68 6.78 2.86
CA LEU A 52 5.79 7.74 2.92
C LEU A 52 6.02 8.34 1.53
N HIS A 53 6.13 7.50 0.50
CA HIS A 53 6.48 7.93 -0.85
C HIS A 53 5.42 7.53 -1.88
N TYR A 54 4.94 8.50 -2.66
CA TYR A 54 4.01 8.27 -3.76
C TYR A 54 4.71 8.44 -5.12
N LYS A 55 4.63 7.42 -5.99
CA LYS A 55 5.23 7.41 -7.34
C LYS A 55 4.14 7.41 -8.43
N PRO A 56 3.49 8.57 -8.71
CA PRO A 56 2.30 8.66 -9.58
C PRO A 56 2.53 8.13 -11.00
N ALA A 57 3.72 8.35 -11.56
CA ALA A 57 4.07 7.90 -12.92
C ALA A 57 4.00 6.37 -13.10
N THR A 58 4.08 5.61 -12.01
CA THR A 58 4.03 4.14 -12.02
C THR A 58 2.70 3.57 -11.54
N SER A 59 1.76 4.42 -11.13
CA SER A 59 0.46 4.00 -10.63
C SER A 59 -0.37 3.37 -11.75
N LEU A 60 -0.99 2.22 -11.46
CA LEU A 60 -1.91 1.54 -12.38
C LEU A 60 -3.36 1.97 -12.20
N TYR A 61 -3.63 2.91 -11.29
CA TYR A 61 -4.98 3.36 -10.94
C TYR A 61 -5.11 4.86 -11.23
N PRO A 62 -5.40 5.25 -12.48
CA PRO A 62 -5.67 6.64 -12.83
C PRO A 62 -6.79 7.22 -11.97
N GLY A 63 -6.61 8.44 -11.47
CA GLY A 63 -7.59 9.10 -10.59
C GLY A 63 -7.64 8.57 -9.16
N LYS A 64 -6.81 7.57 -8.79
CA LYS A 64 -6.59 7.17 -7.40
C LYS A 64 -5.21 7.61 -6.92
N THR A 65 -5.15 8.10 -5.70
CA THR A 65 -3.92 8.47 -4.99
C THR A 65 -4.04 8.02 -3.53
N PRO A 66 -2.91 7.92 -2.80
CA PRO A 66 -2.98 7.84 -1.33
C PRO A 66 -3.79 9.01 -0.75
N THR A 67 -4.51 8.77 0.34
CA THR A 67 -5.18 9.84 1.11
C THR A 67 -4.14 10.79 1.73
N TYR A 68 -3.04 10.21 2.23
CA TYR A 68 -1.91 10.91 2.83
C TYR A 68 -0.61 10.41 2.21
N TYR A 69 0.33 11.33 1.96
CA TYR A 69 1.69 10.99 1.58
C TYR A 69 2.69 12.01 2.13
N ALA A 70 3.90 11.57 2.48
CA ALA A 70 4.95 12.48 2.95
C ALA A 70 5.65 13.18 1.76
N ALA A 71 5.91 12.46 0.67
CA ALA A 71 6.54 13.00 -0.52
C ALA A 71 6.07 12.33 -1.83
N VAL A 72 6.05 13.10 -2.91
CA VAL A 72 5.94 12.59 -4.29
C VAL A 72 7.33 12.50 -4.90
N THR A 73 7.69 11.36 -5.49
CA THR A 73 9.03 11.15 -6.05
C THR A 73 9.07 10.04 -7.10
N ASP A 74 10.04 10.11 -8.00
CA ASP A 74 10.42 9.04 -8.93
C ASP A 74 11.73 8.33 -8.53
N ALA A 75 12.39 8.78 -7.46
CA ALA A 75 13.67 8.27 -7.00
C ALA A 75 13.63 6.79 -6.62
N TYR A 76 14.75 6.09 -6.80
CA TYR A 76 14.97 4.80 -6.18
C TYR A 76 15.28 5.02 -4.68
N ILE A 77 14.52 4.38 -3.81
CA ILE A 77 14.58 4.56 -2.36
C ILE A 77 14.98 3.23 -1.75
N ILE A 78 15.99 3.25 -0.89
CA ILE A 78 16.31 2.14 0.01
C ILE A 78 15.89 2.58 1.40
N TYR A 79 14.94 1.89 2.01
CA TYR A 79 14.53 2.19 3.37
C TYR A 79 15.51 1.60 4.39
N PRO A 80 15.65 2.22 5.58
CA PRO A 80 16.55 1.71 6.61
C PRO A 80 16.33 0.23 6.98
N TRP A 81 15.07 -0.22 6.97
CA TRP A 81 14.69 -1.62 7.28
C TRP A 81 14.94 -2.62 6.14
N GLU A 82 15.30 -2.14 4.94
CA GLU A 82 15.64 -3.01 3.80
C GLU A 82 17.13 -3.37 3.79
N LEU A 83 17.96 -2.64 4.53
CA LEU A 83 19.42 -2.86 4.59
C LEU A 83 19.78 -4.25 5.12
N ASP A 84 18.98 -4.79 6.05
CA ASP A 84 19.20 -6.11 6.65
C ASP A 84 18.81 -7.27 5.71
N ARG A 85 18.19 -7.00 4.55
CA ARG A 85 17.70 -8.03 3.61
C ARG A 85 18.77 -8.58 2.66
N GLY A 86 20.02 -8.07 2.74
CA GLY A 86 21.16 -8.51 1.95
C GLY A 86 21.11 -8.03 0.48
N PRO A 87 22.28 -7.90 -0.19
CA PRO A 87 22.37 -7.34 -1.54
C PRO A 87 21.63 -8.15 -2.61
N GLU A 88 21.41 -9.45 -2.39
CA GLU A 88 20.65 -10.31 -3.30
C GLU A 88 19.15 -9.92 -3.37
N MET A 89 18.58 -9.35 -2.30
CA MET A 89 17.16 -8.96 -2.27
C MET A 89 16.90 -7.58 -2.88
N LEU A 90 17.91 -6.70 -2.96
CA LEU A 90 17.74 -5.34 -3.51
C LEU A 90 17.42 -5.35 -5.03
N GLY A 91 17.76 -6.43 -5.73
CA GLY A 91 17.52 -6.60 -7.17
C GLY A 91 16.27 -7.39 -7.56
N VAL A 92 15.69 -8.19 -6.64
CA VAL A 92 14.71 -9.25 -6.98
C VAL A 92 13.26 -8.76 -6.88
N TRP A 93 12.99 -7.67 -6.17
CA TRP A 93 11.63 -7.11 -6.01
C TRP A 93 11.27 -5.99 -7.00
N ASN A 94 12.07 -5.80 -8.06
CA ASN A 94 11.80 -4.84 -9.14
C ASN A 94 10.89 -5.44 -10.23
#